data_AF-A0A4T0X0K1-F1
#
_entry.id   AF-A0A4T0X0K1-F1
#
_cell.length_a   1.000
_cell.length_b   1.000
_cell.length_c   1.000
_cell.angle_alpha   90.00
_cell.angle_beta   90.00
_cell.angle_gamma   90.00
#
_symmetry.space_group_name_H-M   'P 1'
#
loop_
_entity.id
_entity.type
_entity.pdbx_description
1 polymer ?
#
loop_
_entity_poly.entity_id
_entity_poly.type
_entity_poly.pdbx_seq_one_letter_code
_entity_poly.pdbx_strand_id
1 'polypeptide(L)'
;MTVPNILLVGTGGVGTIVALGLHYNKKASISVVVRSDYEKVKETGWTIHSVDYGNINGWKPDYIYPTVEEAAKNAIYDYVIITTKNLPDVIKPEKVVAPAITEKVTTIVLIQNGFDLGRSFIAKYPENICLSGVSHIGSHNNNGTITQTQKDKCLISYFKNPNLEIPSQELKAKEFIDLYSNDKNDVTYFDDVKWYRYRKLVYNATLNTVCALTGVDTGRLQLAGTLNTVSIPAMKEVISIAKADGVELPKDVINTVVHSDDGDWFKPSMLVDVEKGNPIELEVILGNLLVVAKELKVETPILSILYELLKAKQFKLKEDRGIITVPKERPISDQIYN
;
A
#
# COMPACT_ATOMS: atom_id res chain seq x y z
N MET A 1 6.48 26.75 -17.99
CA MET A 1 5.56 25.64 -17.70
C MET A 1 4.79 26.00 -16.44
N THR A 2 3.49 25.74 -16.39
CA THR A 2 2.69 25.91 -15.17
C THR A 2 3.16 24.93 -14.12
N VAL A 3 3.19 25.35 -12.85
CA VAL A 3 3.55 24.49 -11.72
C VAL A 3 2.45 23.43 -11.57
N PRO A 4 2.77 22.12 -11.59
CA PRO A 4 1.76 21.06 -11.46
C PRO A 4 1.11 21.06 -10.08
N ASN A 5 -0.19 20.77 -10.04
CA ASN A 5 -0.96 20.60 -8.81
C ASN A 5 -0.99 19.12 -8.41
N ILE A 6 -0.59 18.82 -7.18
CA ILE A 6 -0.58 17.46 -6.63
C ILE A 6 -1.54 17.41 -5.45
N LEU A 7 -2.44 16.41 -5.45
CA LEU A 7 -3.25 16.05 -4.29
C LEU A 7 -2.74 14.74 -3.69
N LEU A 8 -2.39 14.75 -2.41
CA LEU A 8 -2.08 13.53 -1.66
C LEU A 8 -3.25 13.15 -0.75
N VAL A 9 -3.76 11.94 -0.93
CA VAL A 9 -4.85 11.36 -0.14
C VAL A 9 -4.27 10.30 0.79
N GLY A 10 -4.25 10.61 2.10
CA GLY A 10 -3.77 9.71 3.15
C GLY A 10 -2.48 10.18 3.82
N THR A 11 -2.58 11.15 4.72
CA THR A 11 -1.46 11.70 5.51
C THR A 11 -1.13 10.86 6.76
N GLY A 12 -0.87 9.56 6.56
CA GLY A 12 -0.23 8.73 7.57
C GLY A 12 1.27 9.02 7.68
N GLY A 13 2.05 8.11 8.27
CA GLY A 13 3.51 8.22 8.32
C GLY A 13 4.13 8.33 6.92
N VAL A 14 3.82 7.38 6.03
CA VAL A 14 4.32 7.37 4.65
C VAL A 14 3.87 8.60 3.87
N GLY A 15 2.56 8.87 3.82
CA GLY A 15 2.03 9.97 3.03
C GLY A 15 2.53 11.35 3.44
N THR A 16 2.79 11.57 4.74
CA THR A 16 3.36 12.84 5.20
C THR A 16 4.81 13.02 4.76
N ILE A 17 5.62 11.96 4.77
CA ILE A 17 7.01 12.02 4.25
C ILE A 17 7.03 12.19 2.72
N VAL A 18 6.14 11.50 2.00
CA VAL A 18 5.97 11.70 0.54
C VAL A 18 5.61 13.17 0.23
N ALA A 19 4.63 13.73 0.95
CA ALA A 19 4.23 15.13 0.77
C ALA A 19 5.37 16.10 1.13
N LEU A 20 6.13 15.82 2.19
CA LEU A 20 7.32 16.59 2.57
C LEU A 20 8.39 16.57 1.48
N GLY A 21 8.71 15.40 0.92
CA GLY A 21 9.71 15.25 -0.13
C GLY A 21 9.32 15.98 -1.43
N LEU A 22 8.06 15.88 -1.83
CA LEU A 22 7.52 16.65 -2.97
C LEU A 22 7.56 18.16 -2.72
N HIS A 23 7.13 18.60 -1.53
CA HIS A 23 7.14 20.02 -1.15
C HIS A 23 8.56 20.58 -1.08
N TYR A 24 9.52 19.80 -0.58
CA TYR A 24 10.93 20.19 -0.46
C TYR A 24 11.54 20.62 -1.81
N ASN A 25 11.13 19.97 -2.90
CA ASN A 25 11.61 20.28 -4.25
C ASN A 25 11.10 21.61 -4.82
N LYS A 26 9.97 22.14 -4.32
CA LYS A 26 9.34 23.37 -4.82
C LYS A 26 9.03 23.36 -6.32
N LYS A 27 8.84 22.16 -6.89
CA LYS A 27 8.51 21.94 -8.31
C LYS A 27 7.01 21.78 -8.57
N ALA A 28 6.20 21.66 -7.52
CA ALA A 28 4.77 21.41 -7.59
C ALA A 28 4.05 22.12 -6.43
N SER A 29 2.76 22.42 -6.61
CA SER A 29 1.91 22.82 -5.49
C SER A 29 1.28 21.60 -4.84
N ILE A 30 1.43 21.49 -3.51
CA ILE A 30 1.08 20.31 -2.75
C ILE A 30 -0.19 20.58 -1.93
N SER A 31 -1.24 19.85 -2.26
CA SER A 31 -2.47 19.74 -1.48
C SER A 31 -2.51 18.39 -0.77
N VAL A 32 -3.01 18.35 0.46
CA VAL A 32 -3.23 17.09 1.19
C VAL A 32 -4.64 16.98 1.72
N VAL A 33 -5.17 15.75 1.75
CA VAL A 33 -6.44 15.42 2.41
C VAL A 33 -6.15 14.74 3.75
N VAL A 34 -6.65 15.35 4.83
CA VAL A 34 -6.48 14.87 6.21
C VAL A 34 -7.85 14.59 6.81
N ARG A 35 -8.02 13.41 7.42
CA ARG A 35 -9.28 13.03 8.08
C ARG A 35 -9.20 13.19 9.59
N SER A 36 -8.42 12.36 10.27
CA SER A 36 -8.40 12.29 11.74
C SER A 36 -7.74 13.51 12.40
N ASP A 37 -6.67 14.02 11.79
CA ASP A 37 -5.81 15.03 12.42
C ASP A 37 -6.08 16.45 11.85
N TYR A 38 -7.14 16.62 11.07
CA TYR A 38 -7.37 17.81 10.22
C TYR A 38 -7.28 19.13 10.99
N GLU A 39 -8.08 19.29 12.05
CA GLU A 39 -8.11 20.54 12.83
C GLU A 39 -6.73 20.89 13.40
N LYS A 40 -6.05 19.89 13.98
CA LYS A 40 -4.72 20.06 14.56
C LYS A 40 -3.70 20.50 13.50
N VAL A 41 -3.56 19.74 12.42
CA VAL A 41 -2.49 19.99 11.44
C VAL A 41 -2.77 21.21 10.58
N LYS A 42 -4.05 21.57 10.38
CA LYS A 42 -4.43 22.85 9.78
C LYS A 42 -3.95 24.04 10.61
N GLU A 43 -4.10 23.97 11.93
CA GLU A 43 -3.68 25.04 12.84
C GLU A 43 -2.17 25.05 13.05
N THR A 44 -1.58 23.93 13.48
CA THR A 44 -0.20 23.89 13.97
C THR A 44 0.80 23.30 12.99
N GLY A 45 0.34 22.59 11.95
CA GLY A 45 1.20 21.76 11.10
C GLY A 45 1.63 20.46 11.77
N TRP A 46 2.44 19.66 11.08
CA TRP A 46 3.02 18.43 11.60
C TRP A 46 4.34 18.70 12.32
N THR A 47 4.57 17.94 13.40
CA THR A 47 5.92 17.76 13.96
C THR A 47 6.53 16.53 13.29
N ILE A 48 7.73 16.64 12.74
CA ILE A 48 8.38 15.57 11.97
C ILE A 48 9.75 15.30 12.58
N HIS A 49 9.97 14.07 13.00
CA HIS A 49 11.26 13.52 13.39
C HIS A 49 11.71 12.55 12.30
N SER A 50 12.65 12.98 11.47
CA SER A 50 13.05 12.25 10.27
C SER A 50 14.55 11.98 10.23
N VAL A 51 14.91 10.75 9.86
CA VAL A 51 16.29 10.38 9.54
C VAL A 51 16.80 11.05 8.25
N ASP A 52 15.91 11.53 7.39
CA ASP A 52 16.25 12.15 6.10
C ASP A 52 16.23 13.69 6.18
N TYR A 53 15.20 14.24 6.84
CA TYR A 53 14.91 15.68 6.88
C TYR A 53 15.20 16.34 8.24
N GLY A 54 15.65 15.56 9.23
CA GLY A 54 15.88 16.05 10.60
C GLY A 54 14.59 16.32 11.37
N ASN A 55 14.68 17.24 12.34
CA ASN A 55 13.54 17.64 13.17
C ASN A 55 12.90 18.91 12.62
N ILE A 56 11.61 18.83 12.26
CA ILE A 56 10.84 19.95 11.72
C ILE A 56 9.60 20.15 12.60
N ASN A 57 9.35 21.38 13.04
CA ASN A 57 8.15 21.73 13.79
C ASN A 57 7.22 22.58 12.94
N GLY A 58 5.93 22.21 12.92
CA GLY A 58 4.88 22.96 12.26
C GLY A 58 4.98 22.97 10.74
N TRP A 59 5.48 21.88 10.14
CA TRP A 59 5.49 21.76 8.68
C TRP A 59 4.05 21.74 8.14
N LYS A 60 3.81 22.47 7.05
CA LYS A 60 2.55 22.46 6.29
C LYS A 60 2.85 22.36 4.79
N PRO A 61 2.02 21.63 4.02
CA PRO A 61 1.96 21.76 2.57
C PRO A 61 1.26 23.08 2.20
N ASP A 62 1.15 23.39 0.91
CA ASP A 62 0.49 24.62 0.44
C ASP A 62 -0.99 24.66 0.86
N TYR A 63 -1.69 23.52 0.76
CA TYR A 63 -3.11 23.41 1.07
C TYR A 63 -3.46 22.14 1.85
N ILE A 64 -4.36 22.28 2.82
CA ILE A 64 -4.87 21.18 3.66
C ILE A 64 -6.39 21.15 3.57
N TYR A 65 -6.95 20.05 3.09
CA TYR A 65 -8.39 19.86 2.91
C TYR A 65 -8.91 18.73 3.82
N PRO A 66 -10.16 18.84 4.31
CA PRO A 66 -10.77 17.79 5.14
C PRO A 66 -11.27 16.60 4.33
N THR A 67 -11.60 16.81 3.04
CA THR A 67 -12.10 15.78 2.13
C THR A 67 -11.56 15.97 0.71
N VAL A 68 -11.70 14.93 -0.12
CA VAL A 68 -11.32 14.98 -1.55
C VAL A 68 -12.25 15.92 -2.32
N GLU A 69 -13.53 15.97 -1.95
CA GLU A 69 -14.53 16.86 -2.57
C GLU A 69 -14.18 18.33 -2.36
N GLU A 70 -13.75 18.71 -1.16
CA GLU A 70 -13.31 20.09 -0.89
C GLU A 70 -12.03 20.43 -1.66
N ALA A 71 -11.07 19.50 -1.75
CA ALA A 71 -9.88 19.70 -2.56
C ALA A 71 -10.23 19.93 -4.05
N ALA A 72 -11.10 19.08 -4.61
CA ALA A 72 -11.51 19.11 -6.01
C ALA A 72 -12.25 20.39 -6.43
N LYS A 73 -12.86 21.13 -5.50
CA LYS A 73 -13.48 22.44 -5.78
C LYS A 73 -12.46 23.54 -6.01
N ASN A 74 -11.23 23.37 -5.52
CA ASN A 74 -10.22 24.43 -5.47
C ASN A 74 -9.14 24.29 -6.56
N ALA A 75 -8.95 23.11 -7.15
CA ALA A 75 -7.99 22.90 -8.22
C ALA A 75 -8.31 21.66 -9.06
N ILE A 76 -7.84 21.68 -10.31
CA ILE A 76 -7.63 20.47 -11.11
C ILE A 76 -6.23 19.95 -10.79
N TYR A 77 -6.12 18.65 -10.53
CA TYR A 77 -4.88 18.01 -10.11
C TYR A 77 -4.25 17.21 -11.25
N ASP A 78 -2.98 17.50 -11.54
CA ASP A 78 -2.15 16.75 -12.49
C ASP A 78 -1.78 15.38 -11.91
N TYR A 79 -1.59 15.28 -10.59
CA TYR A 79 -1.34 14.04 -9.88
C TYR A 79 -2.26 13.87 -8.67
N VAL A 80 -2.83 12.68 -8.52
CA VAL A 80 -3.52 12.26 -7.29
C VAL A 80 -2.78 11.06 -6.70
N ILE A 81 -2.09 11.30 -5.59
CA ILE A 81 -1.27 10.30 -4.88
C ILE A 81 -2.10 9.67 -3.78
N ILE A 82 -2.07 8.34 -3.71
CA ILE A 82 -2.84 7.57 -2.74
C ILE A 82 -1.86 6.81 -1.83
N THR A 83 -1.87 7.17 -0.55
CA THR A 83 -1.04 6.59 0.52
C THR A 83 -1.89 6.13 1.71
N THR A 84 -3.22 6.11 1.56
CA THR A 84 -4.11 5.49 2.54
C THR A 84 -3.84 4.00 2.66
N LYS A 85 -4.23 3.40 3.77
CA LYS A 85 -4.31 1.93 3.85
C LYS A 85 -5.28 1.38 2.80
N ASN A 86 -4.96 0.27 2.14
CA ASN A 86 -5.78 -0.25 1.05
C ASN A 86 -6.72 -1.38 1.53
N LEU A 87 -7.98 -1.02 1.75
CA LEU A 87 -9.03 -1.88 2.32
C LEU A 87 -10.26 -1.89 1.40
N PRO A 88 -10.20 -2.47 0.19
CA PRO A 88 -11.30 -2.39 -0.79
C PRO A 88 -12.58 -3.09 -0.33
N ASP A 89 -12.47 -3.97 0.67
CA ASP A 89 -13.54 -4.65 1.39
C ASP A 89 -14.15 -3.80 2.52
N VAL A 90 -13.66 -2.58 2.74
CA VAL A 90 -14.23 -1.53 3.61
C VAL A 90 -14.63 -0.34 2.76
N ILE A 91 -13.70 0.21 1.98
CA ILE A 91 -13.92 1.34 1.09
C ILE A 91 -13.01 1.23 -0.13
N LYS A 92 -13.61 1.35 -1.31
CA LYS A 92 -12.91 1.25 -2.60
C LYS A 92 -12.09 2.52 -2.88
N PRO A 93 -10.75 2.47 -2.96
CA PRO A 93 -9.92 3.67 -3.08
C PRO A 93 -10.22 4.44 -4.37
N GLU A 94 -10.52 3.76 -5.46
CA GLU A 94 -10.91 4.36 -6.74
C GLU A 94 -12.25 5.11 -6.65
N LYS A 95 -13.10 4.81 -5.67
CA LYS A 95 -14.31 5.61 -5.39
C LYS A 95 -13.99 6.84 -4.54
N VAL A 96 -13.12 6.70 -3.54
CA VAL A 96 -12.74 7.80 -2.63
C VAL A 96 -12.13 8.97 -3.40
N VAL A 97 -11.23 8.70 -4.34
CA VAL A 97 -10.54 9.76 -5.07
C VAL A 97 -11.31 10.34 -6.24
N ALA A 98 -12.47 9.76 -6.59
CA ALA A 98 -13.21 10.11 -7.80
C ALA A 98 -13.46 11.61 -8.00
N PRO A 99 -13.79 12.42 -6.97
CA PRO A 99 -14.00 13.85 -7.16
C PRO A 99 -12.77 14.60 -7.68
N ALA A 100 -11.56 14.11 -7.41
CA ALA A 100 -10.31 14.76 -7.81
C ALA A 100 -9.68 14.19 -9.10
N ILE A 101 -10.30 13.15 -9.70
CA ILE A 101 -9.80 12.58 -10.96
C ILE A 101 -10.42 13.31 -12.14
N THR A 102 -9.59 14.00 -12.92
CA THR A 102 -9.97 14.56 -14.21
C THR A 102 -9.50 13.61 -15.32
N GLU A 103 -10.44 13.17 -16.15
CA GLU A 103 -10.18 12.27 -17.29
C GLU A 103 -9.09 12.83 -18.21
N LYS A 104 -8.16 11.98 -18.67
CA LYS A 104 -6.98 12.32 -19.52
C LYS A 104 -5.96 13.30 -18.92
N VAL A 105 -6.30 13.96 -17.82
CA VAL A 105 -5.44 14.97 -17.18
C VAL A 105 -4.71 14.35 -15.98
N THR A 106 -5.46 13.81 -15.03
CA THR A 106 -4.91 13.35 -13.76
C THR A 106 -4.13 12.05 -13.93
N THR A 107 -2.88 12.04 -13.50
CA THR A 107 -2.09 10.83 -13.29
C THR A 107 -2.34 10.30 -11.87
N ILE A 108 -2.81 9.07 -11.75
CA ILE A 108 -3.09 8.41 -10.48
C ILE A 108 -1.80 7.76 -9.99
N VAL A 109 -1.40 7.96 -8.73
CA VAL A 109 -0.15 7.40 -8.18
C VAL A 109 -0.46 6.55 -6.95
N LEU A 110 -0.25 5.23 -7.05
CA LEU A 110 -0.55 4.29 -5.98
C LEU A 110 0.73 3.94 -5.21
N ILE A 111 0.93 4.56 -4.04
CA ILE A 111 2.04 4.25 -3.10
C ILE A 111 1.49 3.44 -1.91
N GLN A 112 0.58 2.52 -2.20
CA GLN A 112 -0.02 1.62 -1.22
C GLN A 112 0.65 0.24 -1.30
N ASN A 113 0.62 -0.50 -0.19
CA ASN A 113 0.99 -1.91 -0.20
C ASN A 113 -0.02 -2.73 -1.02
N GLY A 114 0.41 -3.94 -1.37
CA GLY A 114 -0.40 -4.92 -2.09
C GLY A 114 0.06 -5.13 -3.53
N PHE A 115 -0.72 -5.92 -4.24
CA PHE A 115 -0.45 -6.46 -5.55
C PHE A 115 -1.63 -6.20 -6.48
N ASP A 116 -1.33 -6.02 -7.77
CA ASP A 116 -2.34 -5.78 -8.82
C ASP A 116 -3.30 -4.60 -8.54
N LEU A 117 -2.78 -3.54 -7.90
CA LEU A 117 -3.57 -2.40 -7.45
C LEU A 117 -4.19 -1.63 -8.62
N GLY A 118 -3.43 -1.49 -9.72
CA GLY A 118 -3.84 -0.74 -10.90
C GLY A 118 -5.06 -1.30 -11.62
N ARG A 119 -5.39 -2.60 -11.46
CA ARG A 119 -6.51 -3.24 -12.16
C ARG A 119 -7.84 -2.49 -11.95
N SER A 120 -8.16 -2.15 -10.69
CA SER A 120 -9.40 -1.45 -10.34
C SER A 120 -9.45 -0.02 -10.87
N PHE A 121 -8.31 0.69 -10.83
CA PHE A 121 -8.19 2.05 -11.31
C PHE A 121 -8.24 2.14 -12.83
N ILE A 122 -7.53 1.27 -13.56
CA ILE A 122 -7.55 1.23 -15.03
C ILE A 122 -8.94 0.85 -15.54
N ALA A 123 -9.63 -0.08 -14.87
CA ALA A 123 -11.00 -0.44 -15.24
C ALA A 123 -11.98 0.74 -15.08
N LYS A 124 -11.77 1.60 -14.07
CA LYS A 124 -12.65 2.75 -13.80
C LYS A 124 -12.25 4.01 -14.57
N TYR A 125 -10.96 4.22 -14.80
CA TYR A 125 -10.37 5.40 -15.44
C TYR A 125 -9.49 4.95 -16.63
N PRO A 126 -10.11 4.40 -17.69
CA PRO A 126 -9.37 3.73 -18.78
C PRO A 126 -8.48 4.67 -19.58
N GLU A 127 -8.73 5.98 -19.56
CA GLU A 127 -7.96 6.99 -20.29
C GLU A 127 -6.95 7.74 -19.39
N ASN A 128 -6.79 7.33 -18.12
CA ASN A 128 -5.83 7.91 -17.18
C ASN A 128 -4.60 7.01 -17.00
N ILE A 129 -3.45 7.63 -16.75
CA ILE A 129 -2.22 6.93 -16.42
C ILE A 129 -2.25 6.57 -14.93
N CYS A 130 -1.86 5.33 -14.61
CA CYS A 130 -1.78 4.83 -13.24
C CYS A 130 -0.35 4.39 -12.91
N LEU A 131 0.31 5.16 -12.06
CA LEU A 131 1.65 4.89 -11.56
C LEU A 131 1.63 3.94 -10.35
N SER A 132 2.68 3.16 -10.23
CA SER A 132 2.96 2.25 -9.13
C SER A 132 4.16 2.78 -8.34
N GLY A 133 3.94 3.14 -7.08
CA GLY A 133 5.01 3.38 -6.11
C GLY A 133 5.17 2.21 -5.16
N VAL A 134 6.39 1.67 -5.06
CA VAL A 134 6.76 0.67 -4.05
C VAL A 134 7.67 1.35 -3.04
N SER A 135 7.07 1.78 -1.93
CA SER A 135 7.80 2.41 -0.83
C SER A 135 8.43 1.39 0.12
N HIS A 136 9.67 1.69 0.49
CA HIS A 136 10.50 1.06 1.50
C HIS A 136 10.88 2.14 2.52
N ILE A 137 10.07 2.27 3.57
CA ILE A 137 10.22 3.28 4.61
C ILE A 137 9.65 2.74 5.92
N GLY A 138 10.27 3.14 7.03
CA GLY A 138 9.73 2.99 8.37
C GLY A 138 9.24 4.36 8.82
N SER A 139 7.94 4.62 8.80
CA SER A 139 7.36 5.89 9.24
C SER A 139 5.98 5.71 9.88
N HIS A 140 5.77 6.40 10.99
CA HIS A 140 4.55 6.31 11.79
C HIS A 140 4.00 7.70 12.08
N ASN A 141 2.66 7.84 12.05
CA ASN A 141 1.97 9.03 12.54
C ASN A 141 1.37 8.73 13.91
N ASN A 142 1.65 9.61 14.87
CA ASN A 142 0.99 9.67 16.17
C ASN A 142 0.36 11.05 16.35
N ASN A 143 -0.91 11.20 15.93
CA ASN A 143 -1.73 12.41 16.07
C ASN A 143 -1.02 13.68 15.56
N GLY A 144 -0.51 13.67 14.32
CA GLY A 144 0.20 14.81 13.71
C GLY A 144 1.69 14.90 14.05
N THR A 145 2.22 13.95 14.83
CA THR A 145 3.67 13.78 15.02
C THR A 145 4.15 12.59 14.18
N ILE A 146 5.03 12.85 13.22
CA ILE A 146 5.63 11.84 12.34
C ILE A 146 6.98 11.41 12.91
N THR A 147 7.19 10.10 13.03
CA THR A 147 8.49 9.51 13.33
C THR A 147 8.89 8.60 12.17
N GLN A 148 9.89 9.03 11.41
CA GLN A 148 10.51 8.25 10.35
C GLN A 148 11.84 7.68 10.83
N THR A 149 11.96 6.36 10.83
CA THR A 149 13.11 5.61 11.36
C THR A 149 13.97 4.96 10.27
N GLN A 150 13.47 4.85 9.04
CA GLN A 150 14.24 4.36 7.89
C GLN A 150 14.13 5.36 6.74
N LYS A 151 15.19 5.41 5.91
CA LYS A 151 15.26 6.31 4.76
C LYS A 151 14.08 6.10 3.81
N ASP A 152 13.60 7.18 3.21
CA ASP A 152 12.58 7.16 2.18
C ASP A 152 13.18 6.63 0.87
N LYS A 153 12.93 5.35 0.59
CA LYS A 153 13.22 4.74 -0.70
C LYS A 153 11.91 4.40 -1.40
N CYS A 154 11.69 4.93 -2.59
CA CYS A 154 10.49 4.68 -3.36
C CYS A 154 10.82 4.34 -4.81
N LEU A 155 10.43 3.14 -5.22
CA LEU A 155 10.57 2.69 -6.61
C LEU A 155 9.30 3.08 -7.36
N ILE A 156 9.44 3.85 -8.44
CA ILE A 156 8.33 4.35 -9.25
C ILE A 156 8.35 3.71 -10.64
N SER A 157 7.18 3.26 -11.08
CA SER A 157 6.92 2.79 -12.44
C SER A 157 5.43 2.91 -12.73
N TYR A 158 4.89 2.21 -13.72
CA TYR A 158 3.49 2.30 -14.13
C TYR A 158 2.81 0.95 -14.25
N PHE A 159 1.51 0.91 -13.94
CA PHE A 159 0.68 -0.23 -14.30
C PHE A 159 0.33 -0.11 -15.78
N LYS A 160 0.66 -1.12 -16.57
CA LYS A 160 0.39 -1.13 -18.01
C LYS A 160 -1.10 -0.96 -18.28
N ASN A 161 -1.50 0.21 -18.75
CA ASN A 161 -2.83 0.48 -19.27
C ASN A 161 -2.85 0.13 -20.77
N PRO A 162 -3.67 -0.84 -21.21
CA PRO A 162 -3.71 -1.27 -22.61
C PRO A 162 -4.31 -0.22 -23.56
N ASN A 163 -5.01 0.80 -23.03
CA ASN A 163 -5.63 1.86 -23.82
C ASN A 163 -4.69 3.03 -24.13
N LEU A 164 -3.47 3.03 -23.57
CA LEU A 164 -2.53 4.12 -23.67
C LEU A 164 -1.18 3.64 -24.22
N GLU A 165 -0.46 4.52 -24.91
CA GLU A 165 0.86 4.20 -25.45
C GLU A 165 1.88 4.00 -24.33
N ILE A 166 2.72 2.97 -24.43
CA ILE A 166 3.77 2.67 -23.45
C ILE A 166 4.70 3.87 -23.18
N PRO A 167 5.23 4.58 -24.21
CA PRO A 167 6.12 5.72 -23.98
C PRO A 167 5.48 6.84 -23.15
N SER A 168 4.17 7.07 -23.28
CA SER A 168 3.47 8.11 -22.50
C SER A 168 3.40 7.77 -21.01
N GLN A 169 3.18 6.49 -20.69
CA GLN A 169 3.10 6.00 -19.31
C GLN A 169 4.47 6.03 -18.63
N GLU A 170 5.50 5.61 -19.35
CA GLU A 170 6.89 5.67 -18.89
C GLU A 170 7.36 7.11 -18.67
N LEU A 171 7.04 8.02 -19.61
CA LEU A 171 7.35 9.44 -19.47
C LEU A 171 6.73 10.03 -18.21
N LYS A 172 5.45 9.74 -17.92
CA LYS A 172 4.80 10.20 -16.69
C LYS A 172 5.43 9.65 -15.41
N ALA A 173 5.91 8.41 -15.42
CA ALA A 173 6.66 7.87 -14.29
C ALA A 173 7.94 8.68 -14.04
N LYS A 174 8.69 9.00 -15.12
CA LYS A 174 9.93 9.79 -15.04
C LYS A 174 9.67 11.25 -14.62
N GLU A 175 8.61 11.87 -15.13
CA GLU A 175 8.18 13.21 -14.69
C GLU A 175 7.85 13.22 -13.19
N PHE A 176 7.10 12.24 -12.70
CA PHE A 176 6.78 12.15 -11.27
C PHE A 176 8.02 11.96 -10.40
N ILE A 177 9.00 11.18 -10.86
CA ILE A 177 10.29 11.03 -10.18
C ILE A 177 11.02 12.37 -10.10
N ASP A 178 11.04 13.17 -11.16
CA ASP A 178 11.67 14.51 -11.13
C ASP A 178 11.00 15.45 -10.10
N LEU A 179 9.70 15.31 -9.89
CA LEU A 179 8.96 16.07 -8.88
C LEU A 179 9.28 15.61 -7.44
N TYR A 180 9.57 14.33 -7.23
CA TYR A 180 9.70 13.73 -5.90
C TYR A 180 11.14 13.51 -5.42
N SER A 181 12.04 13.10 -6.32
CA SER A 181 13.44 12.78 -6.02
C SER A 181 14.21 14.05 -5.62
N ASN A 182 14.98 13.98 -4.54
CA ASN A 182 15.77 15.08 -3.99
C ASN A 182 17.02 14.56 -3.26
N ASP A 183 17.83 15.46 -2.68
CA ASP A 183 19.08 15.12 -2.00
C ASP A 183 18.91 14.36 -0.67
N LYS A 184 17.67 14.13 -0.21
CA LYS A 184 17.35 13.46 1.06
C LYS A 184 16.73 12.07 0.89
N ASN A 185 16.20 11.74 -0.28
CA ASN A 185 15.49 10.47 -0.54
C ASN A 185 16.08 9.68 -1.73
N ASP A 186 15.67 8.42 -1.87
CA ASP A 186 16.03 7.53 -2.99
C ASP A 186 14.75 7.19 -3.78
N VAL A 187 14.39 8.07 -4.72
CA VAL A 187 13.26 7.85 -5.62
C VAL A 187 13.78 7.53 -7.01
N THR A 188 13.56 6.31 -7.46
CA THR A 188 14.15 5.77 -8.69
C THR A 188 13.13 5.08 -9.58
N TYR A 189 13.40 5.11 -10.89
CA TYR A 189 12.61 4.40 -11.88
C TYR A 189 13.00 2.93 -11.93
N PHE A 190 12.04 2.07 -12.26
CA PHE A 190 12.29 0.67 -12.53
C PHE A 190 11.32 0.13 -13.59
N ASP A 191 11.78 -0.80 -14.43
CA ASP A 191 10.98 -1.28 -15.55
C ASP A 191 9.87 -2.26 -15.13
N ASP A 192 10.18 -3.18 -14.21
CA ASP A 192 9.30 -4.31 -13.90
C ASP A 192 8.56 -4.15 -12.56
N VAL A 193 7.39 -3.48 -12.61
CA VAL A 193 6.43 -3.37 -11.49
C VAL A 193 6.11 -4.73 -10.88
N LYS A 194 5.88 -5.73 -11.73
CA LYS A 194 5.45 -7.05 -11.27
C LYS A 194 6.55 -7.70 -10.47
N TRP A 195 7.79 -7.66 -10.94
CA TRP A 195 8.94 -8.24 -10.23
C TRP A 195 9.06 -7.73 -8.80
N TYR A 196 9.05 -6.42 -8.58
CA TYR A 196 9.19 -5.87 -7.24
C TYR A 196 7.99 -6.17 -6.34
N ARG A 197 6.77 -6.14 -6.89
CA ARG A 197 5.57 -6.46 -6.12
C ARG A 197 5.52 -7.95 -5.76
N TYR A 198 5.87 -8.86 -6.67
CA TYR A 198 5.98 -10.29 -6.36
C TYR A 198 7.08 -10.57 -5.33
N ARG A 199 8.28 -9.97 -5.48
CA ARG A 199 9.35 -10.10 -4.48
C ARG A 199 8.85 -9.68 -3.10
N LYS A 200 8.11 -8.56 -3.00
CA LYS A 200 7.53 -8.08 -1.73
C LYS A 200 6.43 -9.02 -1.20
N LEU A 201 5.65 -9.65 -2.08
CA LEU A 201 4.65 -10.65 -1.70
C LEU A 201 5.26 -11.92 -1.11
N VAL A 202 6.48 -12.31 -1.50
CA VAL A 202 7.17 -13.45 -0.86
C VAL A 202 7.23 -13.24 0.65
N TYR A 203 7.38 -12.01 1.14
CA TYR A 203 7.27 -11.68 2.57
C TYR A 203 5.81 -11.43 3.00
N ASN A 204 5.09 -10.53 2.31
CA ASN A 204 3.79 -10.02 2.77
C ASN A 204 2.65 -11.05 2.73
N ALA A 205 2.61 -11.91 1.72
CA ALA A 205 1.62 -12.98 1.63
C ALA A 205 1.95 -14.18 2.53
N THR A 206 3.13 -14.20 3.15
CA THR A 206 3.60 -15.36 3.93
C THR A 206 3.93 -14.95 5.38
N LEU A 207 5.14 -14.51 5.70
CA LEU A 207 5.57 -14.16 7.07
C LEU A 207 4.62 -13.16 7.73
N ASN A 208 4.33 -12.04 7.05
CA ASN A 208 3.43 -11.00 7.57
C ASN A 208 2.03 -11.56 7.88
N THR A 209 1.52 -12.39 6.97
CA THR A 209 0.23 -13.06 7.06
C THR A 209 0.18 -14.08 8.21
N VAL A 210 1.19 -14.94 8.33
CA VAL A 210 1.24 -15.98 9.36
C VAL A 210 1.47 -15.35 10.75
N CYS A 211 2.30 -14.31 10.85
CA CYS A 211 2.45 -13.52 12.07
C CYS A 211 1.11 -12.91 12.50
N ALA A 212 0.35 -12.33 11.56
CA ALA A 212 -0.96 -11.75 11.86
C ALA A 212 -2.00 -12.78 12.35
N LEU A 213 -1.94 -14.01 11.86
CA LEU A 213 -2.80 -15.11 12.31
C LEU A 213 -2.41 -15.63 13.70
N THR A 214 -1.12 -15.82 13.93
CA THR A 214 -0.60 -16.48 15.15
C THR A 214 -0.39 -15.51 16.31
N GLY A 215 -0.25 -14.21 16.03
CA GLY A 215 0.03 -13.20 17.05
C GLY A 215 1.50 -13.16 17.50
N VAL A 216 2.41 -13.81 16.77
CA VAL A 216 3.85 -13.80 17.08
C VAL A 216 4.67 -13.11 15.99
N ASP A 217 5.81 -12.53 16.37
CA ASP A 217 6.79 -11.95 15.45
C ASP A 217 7.53 -13.01 14.61
N THR A 218 8.29 -12.56 13.61
CA THR A 218 9.00 -13.43 12.65
C THR A 218 10.02 -14.36 13.33
N GLY A 219 10.73 -13.87 14.34
CA GLY A 219 11.69 -14.67 15.11
C GLY A 219 11.02 -15.78 15.92
N ARG A 220 9.91 -15.47 16.61
CA ARG A 220 9.11 -16.49 17.31
C ARG A 220 8.47 -17.51 16.36
N LEU A 221 8.06 -17.08 15.16
CA LEU A 221 7.56 -17.97 14.12
C LEU A 221 8.62 -19.01 13.69
N GLN A 222 9.87 -18.59 13.58
CA GLN A 222 11.01 -19.46 13.30
C GLN A 222 11.28 -20.44 14.44
N LEU A 223 11.32 -19.97 15.69
CA LEU A 223 11.54 -20.82 16.86
C LEU A 223 10.44 -21.87 17.04
N ALA A 224 9.20 -21.54 16.66
CA ALA A 224 8.08 -22.48 16.67
C ALA A 224 8.14 -23.52 15.53
N GLY A 225 9.12 -23.45 14.62
CA GLY A 225 9.27 -24.37 13.49
C GLY A 225 8.24 -24.18 12.37
N THR A 226 7.43 -23.11 12.41
CA THR A 226 6.30 -22.88 11.49
C THR A 226 6.76 -22.49 10.08
N LEU A 227 8.00 -22.02 9.93
CA LEU A 227 8.56 -21.66 8.63
C LEU A 227 8.53 -22.81 7.64
N ASN A 228 8.97 -24.00 8.06
CA ASN A 228 9.16 -25.15 7.15
C ASN A 228 7.84 -25.72 6.63
N THR A 229 6.78 -25.65 7.42
CA THR A 229 5.49 -26.31 7.13
C THR A 229 4.44 -25.36 6.55
N VAL A 230 4.55 -24.05 6.81
CA VAL A 230 3.57 -23.06 6.35
C VAL A 230 4.22 -21.97 5.49
N SER A 231 5.19 -21.24 6.04
CA SER A 231 5.67 -20.01 5.38
C SER A 231 6.47 -20.31 4.11
N ILE A 232 7.42 -21.25 4.15
CA ILE A 232 8.25 -21.62 2.99
C ILE A 232 7.39 -22.27 1.89
N PRO A 233 6.46 -23.21 2.18
CA PRO A 233 5.51 -23.69 1.18
C PRO A 233 4.67 -22.57 0.56
N ALA A 234 4.14 -21.64 1.36
CA ALA A 234 3.42 -20.48 0.84
C ALA A 234 4.31 -19.59 -0.04
N MET A 235 5.57 -19.38 0.31
CA MET A 235 6.53 -18.63 -0.52
C MET A 235 6.75 -19.30 -1.88
N LYS A 236 6.83 -20.64 -1.91
CA LYS A 236 6.95 -21.39 -3.17
C LYS A 236 5.71 -21.25 -4.04
N GLU A 237 4.52 -21.15 -3.46
CA GLU A 237 3.29 -20.84 -4.21
C GLU A 237 3.35 -19.42 -4.80
N VAL A 238 3.78 -18.40 -4.04
CA VAL A 238 3.99 -17.04 -4.57
C VAL A 238 4.97 -17.06 -5.76
N ILE A 239 6.09 -17.77 -5.63
CA ILE A 239 7.09 -17.90 -6.70
C ILE A 239 6.52 -18.62 -7.93
N SER A 240 5.68 -19.63 -7.72
CA SER A 240 5.02 -20.37 -8.81
C SER A 240 4.04 -19.48 -9.58
N ILE A 241 3.28 -18.63 -8.87
CA ILE A 241 2.39 -17.64 -9.49
C ILE A 241 3.21 -16.62 -10.28
N ALA A 242 4.28 -16.06 -9.68
CA ALA A 242 5.17 -15.10 -10.34
C ALA A 242 5.73 -15.68 -11.64
N LYS A 243 6.24 -16.92 -11.60
CA LYS A 243 6.77 -17.62 -12.77
C LYS A 243 5.72 -17.81 -13.86
N ALA A 244 4.50 -18.21 -13.49
CA ALA A 244 3.40 -18.35 -14.44
C ALA A 244 2.96 -17.00 -15.06
N ASP A 245 3.16 -15.90 -14.33
CA ASP A 245 2.91 -14.53 -14.79
C ASP A 245 4.12 -13.92 -15.56
N GLY A 246 5.10 -14.74 -15.91
CA GLY A 246 6.28 -14.33 -16.69
C GLY A 246 7.37 -13.62 -15.89
N VAL A 247 7.34 -13.70 -14.56
CA VAL A 247 8.30 -13.04 -13.66
C VAL A 247 9.21 -14.08 -13.01
N GLU A 248 10.51 -14.02 -13.30
CA GLU A 248 11.51 -14.87 -12.65
C GLU A 248 12.10 -14.13 -11.43
N LEU A 249 11.83 -14.65 -10.23
CA LEU A 249 12.42 -14.15 -8.99
C LEU A 249 13.81 -14.77 -8.74
N PRO A 250 14.70 -14.11 -7.96
CA PRO A 250 16.00 -14.68 -7.63
C PRO A 250 15.89 -16.05 -6.96
N LYS A 251 16.81 -16.96 -7.29
CA LYS A 251 16.81 -18.33 -6.73
C LYS A 251 16.91 -18.36 -5.21
N ASP A 252 17.57 -17.37 -4.63
CA ASP A 252 17.77 -17.21 -3.19
C ASP A 252 16.68 -16.36 -2.52
N VAL A 253 15.62 -15.95 -3.22
CA VAL A 253 14.61 -15.00 -2.70
C VAL A 253 13.98 -15.47 -1.37
N ILE A 254 13.75 -16.77 -1.20
CA ILE A 254 13.25 -17.34 0.06
C ILE A 254 14.25 -17.08 1.18
N ASN A 255 15.53 -17.35 0.94
CA ASN A 255 16.59 -17.14 1.91
C ASN A 255 16.73 -15.65 2.26
N THR A 256 16.74 -14.77 1.24
CA THR A 256 16.78 -13.32 1.45
C THR A 256 15.60 -12.81 2.29
N VAL A 257 14.41 -13.36 2.08
CA VAL A 257 13.18 -12.95 2.78
C VAL A 257 13.12 -13.49 4.20
N VAL A 258 13.48 -14.76 4.42
CA VAL A 258 13.49 -15.37 5.76
C VAL A 258 14.51 -14.67 6.67
N HIS A 259 15.66 -14.31 6.11
CA HIS A 259 16.75 -13.67 6.86
C HIS A 259 16.73 -12.15 6.83
N SER A 260 15.67 -11.51 6.30
CA SER A 260 15.64 -10.04 6.19
C SER A 260 15.58 -9.32 7.53
N ASP A 261 15.07 -10.01 8.55
CA ASP A 261 14.81 -9.47 9.89
C ASP A 261 15.68 -10.16 10.96
N ASP A 262 16.72 -10.89 10.54
CA ASP A 262 17.62 -11.59 11.46
C ASP A 262 18.24 -10.61 12.47
N GLY A 263 18.16 -10.97 13.74
CA GLY A 263 18.63 -10.13 14.86
C GLY A 263 17.54 -9.29 15.51
N ASP A 264 16.35 -9.17 14.90
CA ASP A 264 15.22 -8.40 15.42
C ASP A 264 14.02 -9.29 15.76
N TRP A 265 13.34 -9.01 16.88
CA TRP A 265 12.01 -9.56 17.19
C TRP A 265 10.94 -8.79 16.41
N PHE A 266 11.01 -8.88 15.08
CA PHE A 266 10.31 -7.97 14.19
C PHE A 266 8.82 -8.31 14.03
N LYS A 267 7.95 -7.33 14.33
CA LYS A 267 6.50 -7.43 14.12
C LYS A 267 6.11 -6.83 12.77
N PRO A 268 5.64 -7.65 11.81
CA PRO A 268 5.20 -7.16 10.52
C PRO A 268 3.93 -6.27 10.62
N SER A 269 3.69 -5.46 9.59
CA SER A 269 2.61 -4.46 9.60
C SER A 269 1.22 -5.04 9.85
N MET A 270 0.89 -6.20 9.26
CA MET A 270 -0.43 -6.81 9.43
C MET A 270 -0.64 -7.33 10.86
N LEU A 271 0.42 -7.83 11.51
CA LEU A 271 0.38 -8.18 12.94
C LEU A 271 0.15 -6.93 13.79
N VAL A 272 0.88 -5.84 13.55
CA VAL A 272 0.69 -4.57 14.26
C VAL A 272 -0.75 -4.07 14.14
N ASP A 273 -1.36 -4.23 12.96
CA ASP A 273 -2.75 -3.87 12.76
C ASP A 273 -3.73 -4.77 13.50
N VAL A 274 -3.50 -6.09 13.49
CA VAL A 274 -4.28 -7.05 14.29
C VAL A 274 -4.23 -6.69 15.78
N GLU A 275 -3.03 -6.38 16.31
CA GLU A 275 -2.86 -5.99 17.73
C GLU A 275 -3.59 -4.68 18.07
N LYS A 276 -3.66 -3.75 17.11
CA LYS A 276 -4.42 -2.49 17.25
C LYS A 276 -5.91 -2.63 16.94
N GLY A 277 -6.39 -3.84 16.61
CA GLY A 277 -7.78 -4.07 16.21
C GLY A 277 -8.17 -3.35 14.91
N ASN A 278 -7.22 -3.04 14.03
CA ASN A 278 -7.47 -2.39 12.75
C ASN A 278 -7.81 -3.45 11.68
N PRO A 279 -8.71 -3.15 10.72
CA PRO A 279 -8.85 -3.98 9.53
C PRO A 279 -7.52 -4.07 8.77
N ILE A 280 -7.25 -5.23 8.17
CA ILE A 280 -5.99 -5.57 7.50
C ILE A 280 -6.10 -5.54 5.97
N GLU A 281 -4.96 -5.37 5.29
CA GLU A 281 -4.85 -5.32 3.81
C GLU A 281 -4.97 -6.72 3.16
N LEU A 282 -5.99 -7.48 3.56
CA LEU A 282 -6.21 -8.87 3.14
C LEU A 282 -6.39 -9.00 1.62
N GLU A 283 -7.34 -8.25 1.07
CA GLU A 283 -7.74 -8.38 -0.34
C GLU A 283 -6.60 -8.01 -1.28
N VAL A 284 -5.82 -6.98 -0.96
CA VAL A 284 -4.77 -6.51 -1.87
C VAL A 284 -3.45 -7.26 -1.73
N ILE A 285 -3.26 -8.02 -0.64
CA ILE A 285 -2.07 -8.86 -0.44
C ILE A 285 -2.35 -10.29 -0.90
N LEU A 286 -3.39 -10.94 -0.38
CA LEU A 286 -3.73 -12.33 -0.70
C LEU A 286 -4.85 -12.44 -1.73
N GLY A 287 -5.93 -11.66 -1.60
CA GLY A 287 -7.10 -11.77 -2.48
C GLY A 287 -6.74 -11.61 -3.97
N ASN A 288 -6.09 -10.49 -4.32
CA ASN A 288 -5.62 -10.20 -5.67
C ASN A 288 -4.62 -11.24 -6.18
N LEU A 289 -3.73 -11.72 -5.31
CA LEU A 289 -2.76 -12.76 -5.68
C LEU A 289 -3.47 -14.07 -6.03
N LEU A 290 -4.49 -14.47 -5.27
CA LEU A 290 -5.30 -15.67 -5.54
C LEU A 290 -6.17 -15.52 -6.80
N VAL A 291 -6.66 -14.32 -7.10
CA VAL A 291 -7.33 -14.03 -8.38
C VAL A 291 -6.38 -14.28 -9.55
N VAL A 292 -5.16 -13.73 -9.49
CA VAL A 292 -4.15 -13.94 -10.54
C VAL A 292 -3.72 -15.41 -10.62
N ALA A 293 -3.54 -16.10 -9.49
CA ALA A 293 -3.24 -17.53 -9.49
C ALA A 293 -4.31 -18.35 -10.23
N LYS A 294 -5.59 -18.03 -10.00
CA LYS A 294 -6.71 -18.68 -10.69
C LYS A 294 -6.72 -18.39 -12.19
N GLU A 295 -6.46 -17.15 -12.60
CA GLU A 295 -6.34 -16.75 -14.01
C GLU A 295 -5.23 -17.53 -14.73
N LEU A 296 -4.12 -17.76 -14.04
CA LEU A 296 -2.94 -18.48 -14.52
C LEU A 296 -3.00 -20.00 -14.29
N LYS A 297 -4.07 -20.50 -13.66
CA LYS A 297 -4.26 -21.93 -13.32
C LYS A 297 -3.13 -22.52 -12.48
N VAL A 298 -2.62 -21.73 -11.52
CA VAL A 298 -1.62 -22.17 -10.55
C VAL A 298 -2.31 -22.61 -9.26
N GLU A 299 -1.97 -23.79 -8.77
CA GLU A 299 -2.48 -24.29 -7.48
C GLU A 299 -1.81 -23.57 -6.31
N THR A 300 -2.62 -23.16 -5.34
CA THR A 300 -2.19 -22.37 -4.18
C THR A 300 -2.84 -22.84 -2.87
N PRO A 301 -2.73 -24.14 -2.52
CA PRO A 301 -3.44 -24.70 -1.37
C PRO A 301 -3.11 -24.00 -0.04
N ILE A 302 -1.84 -23.66 0.21
CA ILE A 302 -1.43 -23.02 1.46
C ILE A 302 -1.89 -21.57 1.51
N LEU A 303 -1.67 -20.79 0.45
CA LEU A 303 -2.14 -19.40 0.39
C LEU A 303 -3.67 -19.31 0.47
N SER A 304 -4.39 -20.28 -0.11
CA SER A 304 -5.85 -20.35 -0.03
C SER A 304 -6.34 -20.57 1.40
N ILE A 305 -5.71 -21.48 2.16
CA ILE A 305 -6.03 -21.68 3.58
C ILE A 305 -5.70 -20.42 4.39
N LEU A 306 -4.53 -19.82 4.18
CA LEU A 306 -4.14 -18.60 4.87
C LEU A 306 -5.13 -17.45 4.61
N TYR A 307 -5.61 -17.31 3.38
CA TYR A 307 -6.63 -16.33 3.02
C TYR A 307 -7.95 -16.57 3.78
N GLU A 308 -8.50 -17.78 3.79
CA GLU A 308 -9.77 -18.05 4.46
C GLU A 308 -9.68 -17.86 5.99
N LEU A 309 -8.55 -18.24 6.61
CA LEU A 309 -8.32 -17.98 8.04
C LEU A 309 -8.22 -16.48 8.33
N LEU A 310 -7.47 -15.72 7.51
CA LEU A 310 -7.37 -14.27 7.68
C LEU A 310 -8.68 -13.56 7.37
N LYS A 311 -9.51 -14.10 6.48
CA LYS A 311 -10.85 -13.56 6.18
C LYS A 311 -11.76 -13.65 7.40
N ALA A 312 -11.73 -14.76 8.14
CA ALA A 312 -12.42 -14.86 9.42
C ALA A 312 -11.87 -13.86 10.45
N LYS A 313 -10.54 -13.69 10.52
CA LYS A 313 -9.90 -12.67 11.37
C LYS A 313 -10.32 -11.25 10.99
N GLN A 314 -10.33 -10.93 9.70
CA GLN A 314 -10.74 -9.64 9.14
C GLN A 314 -12.21 -9.35 9.42
N PHE A 315 -13.08 -10.36 9.32
CA PHE A 315 -14.49 -10.25 9.71
C PHE A 315 -14.60 -9.79 11.17
N LYS A 316 -13.91 -10.48 12.09
CA LYS A 316 -13.89 -10.08 13.50
C LYS A 316 -13.33 -8.67 13.72
N LEU A 317 -12.23 -8.31 13.05
CA LEU A 317 -11.65 -6.95 13.15
C LEU A 317 -12.63 -5.86 12.68
N LYS A 318 -13.40 -6.13 11.62
CA LYS A 318 -14.45 -5.22 11.15
C LYS A 318 -15.62 -5.15 12.11
N GLU A 319 -16.03 -6.28 12.68
CA GLU A 319 -17.09 -6.34 13.69
C GLU A 319 -16.73 -5.52 14.93
N ASP A 320 -15.51 -5.73 15.48
CA ASP A 320 -15.01 -5.02 16.65
C ASP A 320 -14.90 -3.50 16.40
N ARG A 321 -14.75 -3.08 15.14
CA ARG A 321 -14.74 -1.67 14.70
C ARG A 321 -16.12 -1.12 14.33
N GLY A 322 -17.18 -1.91 14.42
CA GLY A 322 -18.54 -1.53 14.02
C GLY A 322 -18.70 -1.30 12.52
N ILE A 323 -17.79 -1.80 11.69
CA ILE A 323 -17.86 -1.72 10.22
C ILE A 323 -18.91 -2.72 9.70
N ILE A 324 -19.04 -3.87 10.37
CA ILE A 324 -20.09 -4.85 10.11
C ILE A 324 -20.82 -5.16 11.41
N THR A 325 -22.05 -5.66 11.29
CA THR A 325 -22.85 -6.11 12.44
C THR A 325 -23.29 -7.55 12.22
N VAL A 326 -23.26 -8.34 13.28
CA VAL A 326 -23.83 -9.69 13.29
C VAL A 326 -25.23 -9.64 13.91
N PRO A 327 -26.14 -10.54 13.49
CA PRO A 327 -27.41 -10.72 14.16
C PRO A 327 -27.24 -11.04 15.65
N LYS A 328 -28.16 -10.56 16.49
CA LYS A 328 -28.17 -10.89 17.93
C LYS A 328 -28.30 -12.39 18.17
N GLU A 329 -29.08 -13.07 17.35
CA GLU A 329 -29.28 -14.51 17.38
C GLU A 329 -28.68 -15.13 16.12
N ARG A 330 -27.83 -16.16 16.30
CA ARG A 330 -27.22 -16.87 15.18
C ARG A 330 -28.31 -17.64 14.40
N PRO A 331 -28.47 -17.41 13.08
CA PRO A 331 -29.42 -18.17 12.28
C PRO A 331 -29.12 -19.67 12.30
N ILE A 332 -30.16 -20.50 12.38
CA ILE A 332 -30.06 -21.94 12.16
C ILE A 332 -29.84 -22.15 10.65
N SER A 333 -28.83 -22.95 10.30
CA SER A 333 -28.55 -23.30 8.90
C SER A 333 -29.09 -24.68 8.59
N ASP A 334 -29.89 -24.79 7.54
CA ASP A 334 -30.36 -26.07 6.99
C ASP A 334 -29.31 -26.72 6.06
N GLN A 335 -28.09 -26.17 6.02
CA GLN A 335 -27.02 -26.66 5.17
C GLN A 335 -26.49 -28.00 5.68
N ILE A 336 -26.57 -29.02 4.83
CA ILE A 336 -26.00 -30.35 5.05
C ILE A 336 -24.72 -30.46 4.23
N TYR A 337 -23.63 -30.90 4.88
CA TYR A 337 -22.36 -31.18 4.21
C TYR A 337 -22.27 -32.69 3.97
N ASN A 338 -22.26 -33.09 2.69
CA ASN A 338 -22.17 -34.49 2.26
C ASN A 338 -20.73 -34.90 1.95
#